data_AF-A0A4Y2LZT1-F1
#
_entry.id   AF-A0A4Y2LZT1-F1
#
_cell.length_a   1.000
_cell.length_b   1.000
_cell.length_c   1.000
_cell.angle_alpha   90.00
_cell.angle_beta   90.00
_cell.angle_gamma   90.00
#
_symmetry.space_group_name_H-M   'P 1'
#
loop_
_entity.id
_entity.type
_entity.pdbx_description
1 polymer ?
#
loop_
_entity_poly.entity_id
_entity_poly.type
_entity_poly.pdbx_seq_one_letter_code
_entity_poly.pdbx_strand_id
1 'polypeptide(L)'
;MRKHTSMNPLVHFSLDLAICSPALLPLLNFTVESDLYNSDHFPLIVSHADIGGATFSPPQFLFQRADWAAFSQLAEITETMVSAADITDAVQCH
;
A
#
# COMPACT_ATOMS: atom_id res chain seq x y z
N MET A 1 -22.82 -18.67 35.40
CA MET A 1 -21.60 -18.41 36.19
C MET A 1 -20.63 -17.62 35.32
N ARG A 2 -20.66 -16.28 35.41
CA ARG A 2 -19.76 -15.40 34.64
C ARG A 2 -18.43 -15.31 35.39
N LYS A 3 -17.33 -15.67 34.75
CA LYS A 3 -16.00 -15.35 35.28
C LYS A 3 -15.83 -13.84 35.12
N HIS A 4 -15.89 -13.12 36.24
CA HIS A 4 -15.43 -11.75 36.33
C HIS A 4 -13.91 -11.77 36.16
N THR A 5 -13.43 -11.45 34.97
CA THR A 5 -12.08 -10.93 34.82
C THR A 5 -12.15 -9.46 35.23
N SER A 6 -11.71 -9.17 36.45
CA SER A 6 -11.39 -7.81 36.86
C SER A 6 -10.17 -7.38 36.05
N MET A 7 -10.39 -6.69 34.94
CA MET A 7 -9.34 -5.91 34.31
C MET A 7 -9.27 -4.59 35.08
N ASN A 8 -8.22 -4.41 35.88
CA ASN A 8 -7.78 -3.07 36.28
C ASN A 8 -7.62 -2.25 34.99
N PRO A 9 -8.13 -1.02 34.89
CA PRO A 9 -7.92 -0.20 33.71
C PRO A 9 -6.48 0.31 33.77
N LEU A 10 -5.53 -0.53 33.35
CA LEU A 10 -4.23 -0.06 32.92
C LEU A 10 -4.52 0.83 31.71
N VAL A 11 -4.48 2.14 31.94
CA VAL A 11 -4.73 3.12 30.90
C VAL A 11 -3.62 2.95 29.86
N HIS A 12 -3.97 2.42 28.69
CA HIS A 12 -3.06 2.24 27.57
C HIS A 12 -2.87 3.60 26.89
N PHE A 13 -1.61 4.04 26.78
CA PHE A 13 -1.26 5.26 26.06
C PHE A 13 -0.24 4.91 24.98
N SER A 14 -0.72 4.66 23.76
CA SER A 14 0.10 4.59 22.56
C SER A 14 -0.12 5.85 21.72
N LEU A 15 0.91 6.34 21.03
CA LEU A 15 0.82 7.49 20.14
C LEU A 15 1.15 7.09 18.71
N ASP A 16 0.13 7.10 17.86
CA ASP A 16 0.25 6.85 16.43
C ASP A 16 -0.15 8.11 15.66
N LEU A 17 0.65 8.50 14.66
CA LEU A 17 0.49 9.76 13.93
C LEU A 17 0.44 9.51 12.42
N ALA A 18 -0.61 10.01 11.77
CA ALA A 18 -0.70 10.11 10.33
C ALA A 18 -0.71 11.58 9.90
N ILE A 19 0.14 11.93 8.94
CA ILE A 19 0.25 13.29 8.39
C ILE A 19 -0.06 13.22 6.89
N CYS A 20 -0.83 14.18 6.40
CA CYS A 20 -1.12 14.31 4.97
C CYS A 20 -1.02 15.78 4.53
N SER A 21 -0.90 16.01 3.22
CA SER A 21 -0.99 17.37 2.69
C SER A 21 -2.42 17.91 2.86
N PRO A 22 -2.61 19.24 2.98
CA PRO A 22 -3.95 19.82 3.12
C PRO A 22 -4.93 19.43 2.00
N ALA A 23 -4.41 19.17 0.79
CA ALA A 23 -5.21 18.73 -0.35
C ALA A 23 -5.73 17.29 -0.22
N LEU A 24 -5.05 16.43 0.55
CA LEU A 24 -5.43 15.04 0.77
C LEU A 24 -6.34 14.85 1.97
N LEU A 25 -6.27 15.75 2.96
CA LEU A 25 -7.09 15.66 4.18
C LEU A 25 -8.59 15.43 3.94
N PRO A 26 -9.28 16.14 3.01
CA PRO A 26 -10.70 15.90 2.76
C PRO A 26 -10.99 14.58 2.02
N LEU A 27 -9.97 13.91 1.48
CA LEU A 27 -10.09 12.63 0.79
C LEU A 27 -9.85 11.43 1.71
N LEU A 28 -9.56 11.67 3.00
CA LEU A 28 -9.15 10.62 3.94
C LEU A 28 -10.07 10.58 5.16
N ASN A 29 -10.36 9.36 5.59
CA ASN A 29 -10.96 9.07 6.90
C ASN A 29 -9.88 8.51 7.83
N PHE A 30 -9.93 8.93 9.09
CA PHE A 30 -9.05 8.46 10.15
C PHE A 30 -9.91 7.79 11.21
N THR A 31 -9.63 6.53 11.51
CA THR A 31 -10.34 5.76 12.54
C THR A 31 -9.35 4.97 13.37
N VAL A 32 -9.66 4.77 14.64
CA VAL A 32 -8.87 3.92 15.53
C VAL A 32 -9.68 2.66 15.79
N GLU A 33 -9.12 1.49 15.51
CA GLU A 33 -9.74 0.22 15.86
C GLU A 33 -9.63 -0.08 17.35
N SER A 34 -10.59 -0.84 17.87
CA SER A 34 -10.64 -1.23 19.28
C SER A 34 -9.99 -2.60 19.55
N ASP A 35 -9.71 -3.39 18.53
CA ASP A 35 -8.96 -4.64 18.65
C ASP A 35 -7.45 -4.33 18.54
N LEU A 36 -6.68 -4.90 19.45
CA LEU A 36 -5.23 -4.75 19.50
C LEU A 36 -4.49 -5.75 18.61
N TYR A 37 -5.12 -6.85 18.19
CA TYR A 37 -4.47 -7.92 17.41
C TYR A 37 -3.13 -8.41 18.01
N ASN A 38 -3.08 -8.58 19.33
CA ASN A 38 -1.87 -8.92 20.10
C ASN A 38 -0.75 -7.85 20.08
N SER A 39 -1.02 -6.65 19.61
CA SER A 39 -0.16 -5.46 19.76
C SER A 39 -0.44 -4.76 21.09
N ASP A 40 0.49 -3.93 21.56
CA ASP A 40 0.29 -2.92 22.60
C ASP A 40 -0.16 -1.56 22.03
N HIS A 41 -0.31 -1.46 20.70
CA HIS A 41 -0.81 -0.28 19.99
C HIS A 41 -2.18 -0.53 19.35
N PHE A 42 -3.11 0.41 19.52
CA PHE A 42 -4.37 0.41 18.77
C PHE A 42 -4.12 0.79 17.31
N PRO A 43 -4.60 0.00 16.33
CA PRO A 43 -4.40 0.32 14.91
C PRO A 43 -5.08 1.65 14.52
N LEU A 44 -4.28 2.59 13.98
CA LEU A 44 -4.79 3.76 13.28
C LEU A 44 -5.02 3.40 11.81
N ILE A 45 -6.29 3.41 11.39
CA ILE A 45 -6.70 3.11 10.02
C ILE A 45 -6.91 4.42 9.27
N VAL A 46 -6.23 4.52 8.12
CA VAL A 46 -6.41 5.59 7.15
C VAL A 46 -7.07 5.00 5.91
N SER A 47 -8.26 5.47 5.57
CA SER A 47 -9.00 5.03 4.37
C SER A 47 -9.36 6.22 3.50
N HIS A 48 -9.72 5.96 2.24
CA HIS A 48 -10.30 7.00 1.40
C HIS A 48 -11.67 7.39 1.97
N ALA A 49 -11.97 8.68 2.07
CA ALA A 49 -13.31 9.17 2.36
C ALA A 49 -14.14 8.96 1.08
N ASP A 50 -15.22 8.20 1.15
CA ASP A 50 -16.08 7.95 -0.01
C ASP A 50 -16.74 9.25 -0.48
N ILE A 51 -16.01 10.01 -1.30
CA ILE A 51 -16.56 11.09 -2.11
C ILE A 51 -17.23 10.39 -3.28
N GLY A 52 -18.54 10.18 -3.16
CA GLY A 52 -19.36 9.36 -4.04
C GLY A 52 -18.85 9.29 -5.49
N GLY A 53 -18.41 8.09 -5.89
CA GLY A 53 -18.35 7.68 -7.29
C GLY A 53 -17.02 7.79 -8.02
N ALA A 54 -15.90 8.14 -7.39
CA ALA A 54 -14.60 8.03 -8.05
C ALA A 54 -13.94 6.69 -7.71
N THR A 55 -14.33 5.63 -8.43
CA THR A 55 -13.45 4.46 -8.55
C THR A 55 -12.19 4.93 -9.26
N PHE A 56 -11.15 5.29 -8.52
CA PHE A 56 -9.79 5.34 -9.06
C PHE A 56 -9.38 3.90 -9.35
N SER A 57 -9.95 3.34 -10.42
CA SER A 57 -9.36 2.18 -11.05
C SER A 57 -7.94 2.59 -11.39
N PRO A 58 -6.89 1.87 -10.94
CA PRO A 58 -5.56 2.11 -11.44
C PRO A 58 -5.63 2.06 -12.97
N PRO A 59 -4.91 2.93 -13.70
CA PRO A 59 -4.96 2.94 -15.15
C PRO A 59 -4.74 1.51 -15.65
N GLN A 60 -5.80 0.91 -16.19
CA GLN A 60 -5.71 -0.42 -16.76
C GLN A 60 -4.87 -0.25 -18.02
N PHE A 61 -3.62 -0.73 -17.97
CA PHE A 61 -2.72 -0.67 -19.11
C PHE A 61 -3.36 -1.41 -20.28
N LEU A 62 -3.86 -0.66 -21.25
CA LEU A 62 -4.41 -1.20 -22.48
C LEU A 62 -3.23 -1.55 -23.40
N PHE A 63 -2.58 -2.69 -23.13
CA PHE A 63 -1.44 -3.18 -23.92
C PHE A 63 -1.77 -3.24 -25.43
N GLN A 64 -3.03 -3.50 -25.79
CA GLN A 64 -3.50 -3.52 -27.18
C GLN A 64 -3.51 -2.14 -27.86
N ARG A 65 -3.56 -1.05 -27.08
CA ARG A 65 -3.52 0.34 -27.58
C ARG A 65 -2.14 0.97 -27.49
N ALA A 66 -1.18 0.29 -26.85
CA ALA A 66 0.19 0.76 -26.82
C ALA A 66 0.78 0.69 -28.23
N ASP A 67 1.39 1.79 -28.67
CA ASP A 67 2.15 1.82 -29.91
C ASP A 67 3.52 1.18 -29.67
N TRP A 68 3.54 -0.15 -29.75
CA TRP A 68 4.77 -0.93 -29.55
C TRP A 68 5.84 -0.64 -30.59
N ALA A 69 5.44 -0.19 -31.79
CA ALA A 69 6.38 0.18 -32.83
C ALA A 69 7.12 1.47 -32.45
N ALA A 70 6.40 2.50 -32.01
CA ALA A 70 7.00 3.74 -31.50
C ALA A 70 7.85 3.48 -30.25
N PHE A 71 7.35 2.68 -29.31
CA PHE A 71 8.11 2.29 -28.13
C PHE A 71 9.43 1.61 -28.50
N SER A 72 9.41 0.63 -29.40
CA SER A 72 10.60 -0.12 -29.79
C SER A 72 11.64 0.77 -30.48
N GLN A 73 11.20 1.75 -31.27
CA GLN A 73 12.09 2.73 -31.92
C GLN A 73 12.72 3.69 -30.90
N LEU A 74 11.94 4.16 -29.93
CA LEU A 74 12.39 5.16 -28.95
C LEU A 74 13.21 4.56 -27.81
N ALA A 75 12.92 3.31 -27.45
CA ALA A 75 13.59 2.63 -26.33
C ALA A 75 14.99 2.11 -26.69
N GLU A 76 15.42 2.22 -27.95
CA GLU A 76 16.72 1.76 -28.46
C GLU A 76 17.12 0.39 -27.88
N ILE A 77 16.19 -0.57 -27.93
CA ILE A 77 16.38 -1.88 -27.30
C ILE A 77 17.52 -2.60 -28.04
N THR A 78 18.69 -2.64 -27.42
CA THR A 78 19.88 -3.32 -27.96
C THR A 78 19.88 -4.80 -27.57
N GLU A 79 20.50 -5.66 -28.39
CA GLU A 79 20.62 -7.10 -28.08
C GLU A 79 21.27 -7.35 -26.71
N THR A 80 22.17 -6.48 -26.27
CA THR A 80 22.83 -6.58 -24.96
C THR A 80 21.89 -6.30 -23.78
N MET A 81 20.81 -5.54 -23.99
CA MET A 81 19.77 -5.30 -22.97
C MET A 81 18.77 -6.46 -22.87
N VAL A 82 18.55 -7.18 -23.97
CA VAL A 82 17.65 -8.35 -24.04
C VAL A 82 18.41 -9.65 -23.77
N SER A 83 19.73 -9.64 -23.93
CA SER A 83 20.64 -10.69 -23.47
C SER A 83 20.61 -10.71 -21.95
N ALA A 84 19.56 -11.31 -21.40
CA ALA A 84 19.48 -11.63 -20.00
C ALA A 84 20.73 -12.43 -19.62
N ALA A 85 21.45 -11.96 -18.59
CA ALA A 85 22.36 -12.84 -17.86
C ALA A 85 21.57 -14.09 -17.45
N ASP A 86 22.23 -15.25 -17.38
CA ASP A 86 21.55 -16.47 -16.97
C ASP A 86 20.89 -16.21 -15.61
N ILE A 87 19.60 -16.57 -15.45
CA ILE A 87 18.89 -16.36 -14.18
C ILE A 87 19.61 -17.05 -13.01
N THR A 88 20.42 -18.06 -13.32
CA THR A 88 21.30 -18.76 -12.40
C THR A 88 22.39 -17.86 -11.82
N ASP A 89 22.86 -16.85 -12.56
CA ASP A 89 23.85 -15.87 -12.10
C ASP A 89 23.26 -14.99 -10.98
N ALA A 90 21.94 -14.76 -10.97
CA ALA A 90 21.25 -14.03 -9.91
C ALA A 90 21.18 -14.82 -8.59
N VAL A 91 21.34 -16.15 -8.64
CA VAL A 91 21.30 -17.04 -7.47
C VAL A 91 22.65 -17.13 -6.77
N GLN A 92 23.75 -16.80 -7.47
CA GLN A 92 25.11 -16.92 -6.93
C GLN A 92 25.55 -15.74 -6.05
N CYS A 93 24.75 -14.68 -5.95
CA CYS A 93 24.95 -13.63 -4.95
C CYS A 93 24.38 -14.07 -3.59
N HIS A 94 25.03 -15.04 -2.94
CA HIS A 94 24.73 -15.38 -1.54
C HIS A 94 25.95 -15.84 -0.75
#